data_AF-A0A1Y1IC30-F1
#
_entry.id   AF-A0A1Y1IC30-F1
#
_cell.length_a   1.000
_cell.length_b   1.000
_cell.length_c   1.000
_cell.angle_alpha   90.00
_cell.angle_beta   90.00
_cell.angle_gamma   90.00
#
_symmetry.space_group_name_H-M   'P 1'
#
loop_
_entity.id
_entity.type
_entity.pdbx_description
1 polymer ?
#
loop_
_entity_poly.entity_id
_entity_poly.type
_entity_poly.pdbx_seq_one_letter_code
_entity_poly.pdbx_strand_id
1 'polypeptide(L)'
;MVGEFLRRRKPEASANHPAEGAALLPDGASSADDDSKMVPVWAEPLLCGSKAAHPQRPCLGGECELLHLPASCVARACRVPRGGRGMVVVCAGPERSGSTWLFNAVRLILQATGERVHSYWIQHLTQSVLVKRGLCRTGPDAAHVVVKTHHWSSEWDPASVDVIFLTERDIAGVVRSYLRVGWLSPGLDHIVPVMEQYVAEHAKWKAICTQVVPFEAISNPSAAEREQLAALGRRILPEGAVVDYDAISGQVAALPVPTHHMDVVSKLWPAHLSSRGPLTREPVGKLSEAEAVELKQRLAPLLVQS
;
A
#
# COMPACT_ATOMS: atom_id res chain seq x y z
N MET A 1 -12.71 -14.50 18.48
CA MET A 1 -12.63 -13.18 19.15
C MET A 1 -11.19 -12.63 19.08
N VAL A 2 -10.66 -12.34 17.88
CA VAL A 2 -9.29 -11.80 17.71
C VAL A 2 -9.28 -10.50 16.87
N GLY A 3 -10.37 -10.17 16.17
CA GLY A 3 -10.47 -8.96 15.33
C GLY A 3 -10.80 -7.64 16.05
N GLU A 4 -10.98 -7.65 17.39
CA GLU A 4 -11.45 -6.46 18.13
C GLU A 4 -10.35 -5.71 18.89
N PHE A 5 -9.16 -6.31 19.05
CA PHE A 5 -8.12 -5.79 19.94
C PHE A 5 -7.31 -4.59 19.36
N LEU A 6 -7.48 -4.26 18.07
CA LEU A 6 -6.86 -3.10 17.44
C LEU A 6 -7.78 -1.87 17.33
N ARG A 7 -9.05 -1.96 17.74
CA ARG A 7 -9.93 -0.79 17.85
C ARG A 7 -9.71 -0.10 19.19
N ARG A 8 -8.75 0.83 19.25
CA ARG A 8 -8.71 1.80 20.36
C ARG A 8 -10.03 2.57 20.38
N ARG A 9 -10.72 2.51 21.52
CA ARG A 9 -11.98 3.22 21.83
C ARG A 9 -11.87 4.70 21.45
N LYS A 10 -12.69 5.15 20.50
CA LYS A 10 -13.07 6.56 20.39
C LYS A 10 -14.01 6.90 21.56
N PRO A 11 -13.91 8.09 22.16
CA PRO A 11 -14.95 8.57 23.06
C PRO A 11 -16.23 8.82 22.25
N GLU A 12 -17.35 8.25 22.73
CA GLU A 12 -18.68 8.42 22.17
C GLU A 12 -19.10 9.90 22.31
N ALA A 13 -19.30 10.57 21.18
CA ALA A 13 -19.98 11.86 21.14
C ALA A 13 -21.50 11.60 21.06
N SER A 14 -22.18 12.03 22.11
CA SER A 14 -23.63 12.06 22.28
C SER A 14 -24.39 12.53 21.04
N ALA A 15 -25.38 11.75 20.61
CA ALA A 15 -26.31 12.07 19.56
C ALA A 15 -27.49 12.89 20.12
N ASN A 16 -27.74 14.06 19.54
CA ASN A 16 -29.01 14.76 19.63
C ASN A 16 -29.22 15.53 18.32
N HIS A 17 -30.16 15.09 17.48
CA HIS A 17 -31.05 15.99 16.74
C HIS A 17 -32.30 15.26 16.24
N PRO A 18 -33.46 15.96 16.21
CA PRO A 18 -34.75 15.37 15.93
C PRO A 18 -35.09 15.32 14.44
N ALA A 19 -36.12 14.53 14.15
CA ALA A 19 -36.72 14.29 12.86
C ALA A 19 -37.57 15.48 12.33
N GLU A 20 -37.90 15.36 11.04
CA GLU A 20 -39.11 15.80 10.32
C GLU A 20 -38.93 16.83 9.20
N GLY A 21 -39.58 16.53 8.07
CA GLY A 21 -39.79 17.46 6.95
C GLY A 21 -39.85 16.77 5.59
N ALA A 22 -40.90 16.00 5.32
CA ALA A 22 -41.23 15.53 3.98
C ALA A 22 -41.82 16.69 3.16
N ALA A 23 -41.23 17.01 2.02
CA ALA A 23 -41.79 17.93 1.04
C ALA A 23 -41.98 17.22 -0.31
N LEU A 24 -43.22 17.27 -0.78
CA LEU A 24 -43.72 16.82 -2.06
C LEU A 24 -43.02 17.57 -3.21
N LEU A 25 -42.60 16.85 -4.25
CA LEU A 25 -42.21 17.43 -5.54
C LEU A 25 -43.37 17.30 -6.53
N PRO A 26 -43.60 18.32 -7.40
CA PRO A 26 -44.58 18.20 -8.47
C PRO A 26 -43.99 17.54 -9.71
N ASP A 27 -44.85 16.80 -10.40
CA ASP A 27 -44.68 16.30 -11.75
C ASP A 27 -44.40 17.45 -12.74
N GLY A 28 -43.47 17.22 -13.67
CA GLY A 28 -43.18 18.22 -14.70
C GLY A 28 -42.18 17.78 -15.77
N ALA A 29 -42.73 17.33 -16.90
CA ALA A 29 -42.28 17.55 -18.27
C ALA A 29 -40.92 16.99 -18.76
N SER A 30 -41.06 15.96 -19.58
CA SER A 30 -40.25 15.60 -20.75
C SER A 30 -39.65 16.80 -21.51
N SER A 31 -38.32 16.83 -21.64
CA SER A 31 -37.65 17.35 -22.83
C SER A 31 -36.56 16.36 -23.27
N ALA A 32 -36.80 15.72 -24.42
CA ALA A 32 -35.75 15.16 -25.24
C ALA A 32 -34.84 16.29 -25.76
N ASP A 33 -33.61 15.92 -26.12
CA ASP A 33 -32.57 16.77 -26.71
C ASP A 33 -31.75 17.62 -25.73
N ASP A 34 -30.90 16.96 -24.95
CA ASP A 34 -29.57 17.50 -24.65
C ASP A 34 -28.57 16.36 -24.45
N ASP A 35 -28.14 15.74 -25.55
CA ASP A 35 -26.93 14.91 -25.64
C ASP A 35 -25.67 15.81 -25.55
N SER A 36 -25.70 16.78 -24.62
CA SER A 36 -24.51 17.50 -24.19
C SER A 36 -23.58 16.46 -23.60
N LYS A 37 -22.57 16.11 -24.40
CA LYS A 37 -21.40 15.33 -24.04
C LYS A 37 -21.06 15.62 -22.58
N MET A 38 -21.45 14.72 -21.68
CA MET A 38 -20.94 14.72 -20.31
C MET A 38 -19.45 14.48 -20.46
N VAL A 39 -18.69 15.56 -20.58
CA VAL A 39 -17.27 15.55 -20.29
C VAL A 39 -17.22 14.99 -18.88
N PRO A 40 -16.63 13.80 -18.66
CA PRO A 40 -16.62 13.20 -17.33
C PRO A 40 -16.11 14.27 -16.37
N VAL A 41 -16.92 14.69 -15.40
CA VAL A 41 -16.49 15.65 -14.40
C VAL A 41 -15.37 14.97 -13.63
N TRP A 42 -14.14 15.26 -14.05
CA TRP A 42 -12.96 14.59 -13.58
C TRP A 42 -12.79 14.95 -12.11
N ALA A 43 -12.91 13.98 -11.20
CA ALA A 43 -12.48 14.19 -9.84
C ALA A 43 -10.98 14.50 -9.89
N GLU A 44 -10.58 15.70 -9.46
CA GLU A 44 -9.18 15.98 -9.15
C GLU A 44 -8.65 14.88 -8.23
N PRO A 45 -7.36 14.49 -8.32
CA PRO A 45 -6.80 13.56 -7.35
C PRO A 45 -7.13 14.04 -5.94
N LEU A 46 -7.53 13.11 -5.06
CA LEU A 46 -7.85 13.43 -3.67
C LEU A 46 -6.57 13.81 -2.94
N LEU A 47 -6.15 15.07 -3.07
CA LEU A 47 -4.92 15.59 -2.48
C LEU A 47 -5.13 15.82 -0.98
N CYS A 48 -4.18 15.35 -0.18
CA CYS A 48 -4.09 15.75 1.22
C CYS A 48 -3.69 17.24 1.29
N GLY A 49 -4.67 18.15 1.34
CA GLY A 49 -4.44 19.58 1.49
C GLY A 49 -5.22 20.48 0.52
N SER A 50 -5.99 19.93 -0.42
CA SER A 50 -6.87 20.74 -1.27
C SER A 50 -8.13 21.15 -0.47
N LYS A 51 -8.03 22.33 0.16
CA LYS A 51 -9.13 23.25 0.55
C LYS A 51 -9.76 23.22 1.96
N ALA A 52 -9.43 22.30 2.88
CA ALA A 52 -9.98 22.40 4.26
C ALA A 52 -9.13 21.80 5.40
N ALA A 53 -8.08 21.04 5.10
CA ALA A 53 -7.22 20.44 6.12
C ALA A 53 -5.88 21.16 6.17
N HIS A 54 -5.60 21.78 7.32
CA HIS A 54 -4.34 22.44 7.66
C HIS A 54 -3.12 21.68 7.09
N PRO A 55 -2.12 22.36 6.47
CA PRO A 55 -0.86 21.74 6.02
C PRO A 55 -0.03 21.11 7.16
N GLN A 56 -0.50 21.22 8.40
CA GLN A 56 0.10 20.66 9.61
C GLN A 56 -0.84 19.78 10.44
N ARG A 57 -2.02 19.39 9.92
CA ARG A 57 -2.78 18.31 10.52
C ARG A 57 -2.44 17.03 9.75
N PRO A 58 -1.35 16.31 10.13
CA PRO A 58 -1.11 14.99 9.57
C PRO A 58 -2.40 14.19 9.77
N CYS A 59 -2.84 13.46 8.75
CA CYS A 59 -4.03 12.62 8.82
C CYS A 59 -3.95 11.82 10.13
N LEU A 60 -4.81 12.18 11.09
CA LEU A 60 -4.67 11.78 12.48
C LEU A 60 -4.88 10.26 12.55
N GLY A 61 -3.79 9.52 12.80
CA GLY A 61 -3.78 8.06 12.80
C GLY A 61 -2.73 7.45 11.87
N GLY A 62 -2.12 8.23 10.98
CA GLY A 62 -1.13 7.73 10.00
C GLY A 62 -1.75 6.87 8.90
N GLU A 63 -3.08 6.86 8.80
CA GLU A 63 -3.84 6.11 7.81
C GLU A 63 -4.27 6.98 6.63
N CYS A 64 -3.36 7.81 6.12
CA CYS A 64 -3.71 8.69 5.03
C CYS A 64 -3.74 7.95 3.70
N GLU A 65 -4.96 7.66 3.25
CA GLU A 65 -5.23 7.06 1.94
C GLU A 65 -5.39 8.09 0.80
N LEU A 66 -5.07 9.35 1.06
CA LEU A 66 -5.08 10.43 0.08
C LEU A 66 -3.82 10.39 -0.79
N LEU A 67 -3.86 11.08 -1.93
CA LEU A 67 -2.71 11.25 -2.80
C LEU A 67 -1.71 12.20 -2.14
N HIS A 68 -0.46 11.75 -2.03
CA HIS A 68 0.67 12.57 -1.64
C HIS A 68 1.70 12.55 -2.77
N LEU A 69 1.94 13.72 -3.37
CA LEU A 69 2.95 13.89 -4.40
C LEU A 69 4.20 14.52 -3.77
N PRO A 70 5.41 14.03 -4.11
CA PRO A 70 6.63 14.79 -3.85
C PRO A 70 6.53 16.19 -4.48
N ALA A 71 7.16 17.20 -3.87
CA ALA A 71 7.18 18.56 -4.43
C ALA A 71 7.74 18.58 -5.88
N SER A 72 8.72 17.73 -6.16
CA SER A 72 9.27 17.56 -7.52
C SER A 72 8.26 17.01 -8.52
N CYS A 73 7.28 16.21 -8.08
CA CYS A 73 6.20 15.71 -8.92
C CYS A 73 5.13 16.76 -9.16
N VAL A 74 4.85 17.65 -8.20
CA VAL A 74 3.88 18.74 -8.40
C VAL A 74 4.32 19.65 -9.56
N ALA A 75 5.61 20.00 -9.62
CA ALA A 75 6.15 20.80 -10.72
C ALA A 75 6.16 20.07 -12.08
N ARG A 76 6.27 18.73 -12.09
CA ARG A 76 6.28 17.90 -13.30
C ARG A 76 4.89 17.43 -13.74
N ALA A 77 3.89 17.49 -12.87
CA ALA A 77 2.51 17.09 -13.16
C ALA A 77 1.87 17.87 -14.33
N CYS A 78 2.48 19.00 -14.70
CA CYS A 78 2.11 19.82 -15.85
C CYS A 78 2.63 19.29 -17.21
N ARG A 79 3.48 18.27 -17.25
CA ARG A 79 3.94 17.68 -18.52
C ARG A 79 2.92 16.65 -19.00
N VAL A 80 2.44 16.84 -20.23
CA VAL A 80 1.54 15.92 -20.93
C VAL A 80 2.25 14.55 -21.07
N PRO A 81 1.63 13.44 -20.65
CA PRO A 81 2.22 12.11 -20.83
C PRO A 81 2.48 11.82 -22.32
N ARG A 82 3.50 11.01 -22.61
CA ARG A 82 3.90 10.67 -23.98
C ARG A 82 3.00 9.59 -24.60
N GLY A 83 1.68 9.80 -24.56
CA GLY A 83 0.70 8.97 -25.28
C GLY A 83 0.53 7.53 -24.77
N GLY A 84 1.05 7.18 -23.60
CA GLY A 84 0.86 5.89 -22.96
C GLY A 84 -0.45 5.81 -22.16
N ARG A 85 -1.03 4.61 -22.05
CA ARG A 85 -2.07 4.37 -21.03
C ARG A 85 -1.39 4.30 -19.66
N GLY A 86 -1.95 5.01 -18.68
CA GLY A 86 -1.56 4.84 -17.27
C GLY A 86 -1.75 3.39 -16.83
N MET A 87 -0.87 2.91 -15.94
CA MET A 87 -0.95 1.57 -15.36
C MET A 87 -1.37 1.62 -13.91
N VAL A 88 -2.10 0.62 -13.43
CA VAL A 88 -2.40 0.41 -12.02
C VAL A 88 -1.59 -0.76 -11.49
N VAL A 89 -0.69 -0.47 -10.57
CA VAL A 89 0.19 -1.45 -9.93
C VAL A 89 -0.17 -1.57 -8.45
N VAL A 90 -0.47 -2.79 -8.01
CA VAL A 90 -0.70 -3.11 -6.59
C VAL A 90 0.56 -3.73 -5.99
N CYS A 91 1.16 -3.06 -5.02
CA CYS A 91 2.22 -3.56 -4.16
C CYS A 91 1.59 -4.13 -2.88
N ALA A 92 1.22 -5.40 -2.94
CA ALA A 92 0.67 -6.15 -1.83
C ALA A 92 1.78 -6.77 -0.97
N GLY A 93 1.41 -7.09 0.26
CA GLY A 93 2.27 -7.80 1.18
C GLY A 93 1.79 -7.57 2.60
N PRO A 94 1.53 -8.64 3.37
CA PRO A 94 1.19 -8.51 4.78
C PRO A 94 2.19 -7.64 5.54
N GLU A 95 1.83 -7.12 6.71
CA GLU A 95 2.73 -6.22 7.42
C GLU A 95 4.08 -6.89 7.70
N ARG A 96 5.14 -6.07 7.72
CA ARG A 96 6.51 -6.53 8.01
C ARG A 96 7.12 -7.49 6.98
N SER A 97 6.48 -7.71 5.83
CA SER A 97 7.03 -8.50 4.70
C SER A 97 7.99 -7.73 3.78
N GLY A 98 8.10 -6.41 3.92
CA GLY A 98 8.90 -5.57 3.00
C GLY A 98 8.09 -4.79 1.98
N SER A 99 6.75 -4.81 2.05
CA SER A 99 5.88 -4.11 1.09
C SER A 99 6.11 -2.59 1.00
N THR A 100 6.69 -1.95 2.03
CA THR A 100 7.11 -0.54 1.93
C THR A 100 8.33 -0.35 1.02
N TRP A 101 9.29 -1.28 1.03
CA TRP A 101 10.41 -1.26 0.06
C TRP A 101 9.86 -1.46 -1.35
N LEU A 102 9.01 -2.48 -1.54
CA LEU A 102 8.42 -2.80 -2.85
C LEU A 102 7.64 -1.61 -3.43
N PHE A 103 6.79 -0.99 -2.61
CA PHE A 103 6.04 0.21 -2.98
C PHE A 103 6.95 1.34 -3.47
N ASN A 104 8.03 1.62 -2.74
CA ASN A 104 8.96 2.69 -3.13
C ASN A 104 9.79 2.33 -4.35
N ALA A 105 10.25 1.08 -4.47
CA ALA A 105 10.97 0.60 -5.65
C ALA A 105 10.14 0.79 -6.92
N VAL A 106 8.90 0.28 -6.94
CA VAL A 106 7.97 0.41 -8.07
C VAL A 106 7.68 1.88 -8.38
N ARG A 107 7.39 2.68 -7.36
CA ARG A 107 7.13 4.13 -7.53
C ARG A 107 8.32 4.84 -8.17
N LEU A 108 9.54 4.56 -7.71
CA LEU A 108 10.76 5.20 -8.23
C LEU A 108 11.10 4.72 -9.65
N ILE A 109 10.89 3.43 -9.96
CA ILE A 109 11.05 2.89 -11.32
C ILE A 109 10.11 3.62 -12.30
N LEU A 110 8.82 3.73 -11.97
CA LEU A 110 7.86 4.45 -12.81
C LEU A 110 8.18 5.95 -12.90
N GLN A 111 8.65 6.58 -11.82
CA GLN A 111 9.06 7.99 -11.85
C GLN A 111 10.30 8.24 -12.73
N ALA A 112 11.18 7.26 -12.88
CA ALA A 112 12.37 7.38 -13.72
C ALA A 112 12.04 7.51 -15.22
N THR A 113 10.84 7.07 -15.64
CA THR A 113 10.34 7.26 -17.02
C THR A 113 9.99 8.72 -17.33
N GLY A 114 9.84 9.55 -16.30
CA GLY A 114 9.34 10.92 -16.43
C GLY A 114 7.82 11.02 -16.53
N GLU A 115 7.09 9.91 -16.47
CA GLU A 115 5.62 9.87 -16.47
C GLU A 115 5.01 10.27 -15.12
N ARG A 116 3.72 10.59 -15.13
CA ARG A 116 2.98 10.94 -13.91
C ARG A 116 2.73 9.67 -13.10
N VAL A 117 3.09 9.71 -11.82
CA VAL A 117 2.87 8.61 -10.88
C VAL A 117 2.08 9.11 -9.69
N HIS A 118 0.90 8.57 -9.50
CA HIS A 118 0.11 8.71 -8.29
C HIS A 118 0.39 7.52 -7.38
N SER A 119 0.45 7.74 -6.07
CA SER A 119 0.76 6.67 -5.14
C SER A 119 -0.09 6.74 -3.89
N TYR A 120 -0.68 5.61 -3.52
CA TYR A 120 -1.63 5.48 -2.43
C TYR A 120 -1.22 4.38 -1.46
N TRP A 121 -1.62 4.52 -0.20
CA TRP A 121 -1.69 3.41 0.73
C TRP A 121 -3.17 3.20 1.05
N ILE A 122 -3.68 2.02 0.74
CA ILE A 122 -5.09 1.67 0.91
C ILE A 122 -5.14 0.46 1.82
N GLN A 123 -5.81 0.59 2.96
CA GLN A 123 -5.85 -0.48 3.94
C GLN A 123 -6.69 -1.66 3.43
N HIS A 124 -7.89 -1.35 2.92
CA HIS A 124 -8.82 -2.32 2.35
C HIS A 124 -9.10 -1.96 0.89
N LEU A 125 -8.59 -2.77 -0.03
CA LEU A 125 -8.80 -2.56 -1.45
C LEU A 125 -10.25 -2.92 -1.81
N THR A 126 -11.03 -1.97 -2.29
CA THR A 126 -12.40 -2.20 -2.79
C THR A 126 -12.56 -1.53 -4.15
N GLN A 127 -13.47 -2.03 -4.98
CA GLN A 127 -13.73 -1.45 -6.30
C GLN A 127 -14.14 0.02 -6.18
N SER A 128 -14.93 0.36 -5.17
CA SER A 128 -15.36 1.73 -4.91
C SER A 128 -14.18 2.66 -4.59
N VAL A 129 -13.21 2.19 -3.82
CA VAL A 129 -11.97 2.91 -3.48
C VAL A 129 -11.11 3.12 -4.72
N LEU A 130 -11.03 2.09 -5.60
CA LEU A 130 -10.34 2.16 -6.87
C LEU A 130 -10.97 3.23 -7.78
N VAL A 131 -12.28 3.14 -8.01
CA VAL A 131 -13.04 4.07 -8.87
C VAL A 131 -12.94 5.51 -8.37
N LYS A 132 -13.15 5.75 -7.07
CA LYS A 132 -13.10 7.10 -6.46
C LYS A 132 -11.75 7.81 -6.66
N ARG A 133 -10.65 7.05 -6.76
CA ARG A 133 -9.30 7.59 -6.98
C ARG A 133 -8.92 7.67 -8.46
N GLY A 134 -9.88 7.41 -9.34
CA GLY A 134 -9.66 7.41 -10.79
C GLY A 134 -8.75 6.28 -11.25
N LEU A 135 -8.72 5.15 -10.53
CA LEU A 135 -7.83 4.03 -10.85
C LEU A 135 -8.29 3.27 -12.09
N CYS A 136 -9.56 3.36 -12.45
CA CYS A 136 -10.10 2.77 -13.68
C CYS A 136 -9.94 3.71 -14.91
N ARG A 137 -9.10 4.75 -14.83
CA ARG A 137 -8.95 5.71 -15.94
C ARG A 137 -8.07 5.13 -17.03
N THR A 138 -8.67 4.92 -18.20
CA THR A 138 -7.97 4.64 -19.45
C THR A 138 -7.85 5.92 -20.27
N GLY A 139 -6.66 6.23 -20.79
CA GLY A 139 -6.47 7.36 -21.70
C GLY A 139 -5.01 7.77 -21.82
N PRO A 140 -4.67 8.55 -22.87
CA PRO A 140 -3.30 9.00 -23.13
C PRO A 140 -2.76 9.94 -22.04
N ASP A 141 -3.64 10.50 -21.23
CA ASP A 141 -3.29 11.38 -20.11
C ASP A 141 -3.38 10.68 -18.74
N ALA A 142 -3.66 9.38 -18.68
CA ALA A 142 -3.78 8.70 -17.39
C ALA A 142 -2.42 8.61 -16.69
N ALA A 143 -2.35 9.00 -15.42
CA ALA A 143 -1.16 8.77 -14.61
C ALA A 143 -1.01 7.28 -14.29
N HIS A 144 0.21 6.78 -14.18
CA HIS A 144 0.43 5.52 -13.48
C HIS A 144 -0.01 5.66 -12.04
N VAL A 145 -0.49 4.56 -11.46
CA VAL A 145 -0.85 4.49 -10.08
C VAL A 145 -0.21 3.31 -9.39
N VAL A 146 0.37 3.58 -8.22
CA VAL A 146 0.96 2.57 -7.33
C VAL A 146 0.16 2.53 -6.04
N VAL A 147 -0.42 1.37 -5.71
CA VAL A 147 -1.19 1.15 -4.48
C VAL A 147 -0.40 0.24 -3.56
N LYS A 148 -0.10 0.67 -2.34
CA LYS A 148 0.38 -0.22 -1.27
C LYS A 148 -0.81 -0.71 -0.46
N THR A 149 -0.88 -2.01 -0.17
CA THR A 149 -1.92 -2.59 0.70
C THR A 149 -1.39 -3.80 1.49
N HIS A 150 -2.08 -4.11 2.59
CA HIS A 150 -1.75 -5.25 3.47
C HIS A 150 -2.87 -6.28 3.49
N HIS A 151 -4.13 -5.83 3.59
CA HIS A 151 -5.25 -6.73 3.75
C HIS A 151 -5.88 -7.14 2.43
N TRP A 152 -6.17 -8.43 2.33
CA TRP A 152 -7.02 -8.93 1.27
C TRP A 152 -8.46 -8.45 1.43
N SER A 153 -9.15 -8.26 0.31
CA SER A 153 -10.58 -8.01 0.23
C SER A 153 -11.14 -8.72 -1.00
N SER A 154 -12.38 -9.22 -0.91
CA SER A 154 -13.12 -9.78 -2.05
C SER A 154 -13.97 -8.73 -2.78
N GLU A 155 -13.96 -7.47 -2.34
CA GLU A 155 -14.79 -6.39 -2.89
C GLU A 155 -14.16 -5.66 -4.08
N TRP A 156 -13.13 -6.23 -4.70
CA TRP A 156 -12.48 -5.66 -5.88
C TRP A 156 -12.17 -6.78 -6.87
N ASP A 157 -12.06 -6.40 -8.15
CA ASP A 157 -11.73 -7.33 -9.22
C ASP A 157 -10.22 -7.26 -9.53
N PRO A 158 -9.45 -8.35 -9.34
CA PRO A 158 -8.06 -8.44 -9.75
C PRO A 158 -7.80 -8.09 -11.22
N ALA A 159 -8.77 -8.30 -12.11
CA ALA A 159 -8.63 -7.94 -13.52
C ALA A 159 -8.68 -6.42 -13.77
N SER A 160 -9.07 -5.63 -12.77
CA SER A 160 -9.11 -4.16 -12.85
C SER A 160 -7.75 -3.49 -12.64
N VAL A 161 -6.68 -4.26 -12.38
CA VAL A 161 -5.31 -3.76 -12.21
C VAL A 161 -4.37 -4.45 -13.20
N ASP A 162 -3.32 -3.75 -13.63
CA ASP A 162 -2.40 -4.29 -14.64
C ASP A 162 -1.40 -5.28 -14.04
N VAL A 163 -0.90 -4.99 -12.84
CA VAL A 163 0.17 -5.78 -12.20
C VAL A 163 -0.02 -5.83 -10.69
N ILE A 164 0.21 -7.02 -10.11
CA ILE A 164 0.20 -7.25 -8.66
C ILE A 164 1.56 -7.81 -8.25
N PHE A 165 2.27 -7.08 -7.43
CA PHE A 165 3.50 -7.55 -6.79
C PHE A 165 3.21 -7.91 -5.34
N LEU A 166 3.75 -9.03 -4.88
CA LEU A 166 3.59 -9.51 -3.51
C LEU A 166 4.95 -9.64 -2.84
N THR A 167 5.16 -9.02 -1.68
CA THR A 167 6.31 -9.37 -0.84
C THR A 167 6.04 -10.62 0.00
N GLU A 168 7.04 -11.48 0.10
CA GLU A 168 7.04 -12.69 0.94
C GLU A 168 8.25 -12.64 1.88
N ARG A 169 8.11 -13.14 3.11
CA ARG A 169 9.19 -13.14 4.10
C ARG A 169 9.11 -14.41 4.94
N ASP A 170 10.26 -14.92 5.37
CA ASP A 170 10.29 -16.02 6.34
C ASP A 170 9.48 -15.65 7.60
N ILE A 171 8.58 -16.55 8.01
CA ILE A 171 7.62 -16.30 9.08
C ILE A 171 8.30 -16.02 10.43
N ALA A 172 9.46 -16.62 10.71
CA ALA A 172 10.21 -16.31 11.92
C ALA A 172 10.80 -14.88 11.84
N GLY A 173 11.21 -14.45 10.64
CA GLY A 173 11.54 -13.05 10.35
C GLY A 173 10.39 -12.08 10.61
N VAL A 174 9.16 -12.45 10.23
CA VAL A 174 7.93 -11.68 10.49
C VAL A 174 7.67 -11.58 11.99
N VAL A 175 7.62 -12.71 12.71
CA VAL A 175 7.36 -12.75 14.16
C VAL A 175 8.38 -11.92 14.94
N ARG A 176 9.68 -12.09 14.65
CA ARG A 176 10.73 -11.27 15.26
C ARG A 176 10.48 -9.78 15.03
N SER A 177 9.94 -9.41 13.87
CA SER A 177 9.62 -8.03 13.59
C SER A 177 8.38 -7.53 14.32
N TYR A 178 7.34 -8.35 14.52
CA TYR A 178 6.14 -7.99 15.28
C TYR A 178 6.44 -7.82 16.77
N LEU A 179 7.17 -8.77 17.37
CA LEU A 179 7.62 -8.71 18.76
C LEU A 179 8.45 -7.43 19.01
N ARG A 180 9.39 -7.12 18.12
CA ARG A 180 10.26 -5.93 18.21
C ARG A 180 9.49 -4.62 18.26
N VAL A 181 8.36 -4.51 17.53
CA VAL A 181 7.54 -3.29 17.52
C VAL A 181 6.41 -3.32 18.55
N GLY A 182 6.33 -4.38 19.36
CA GLY A 182 5.30 -4.55 20.39
C GLY A 182 3.90 -4.80 19.82
N TRP A 183 3.79 -5.35 18.61
CA TRP A 183 2.50 -5.71 17.99
C TRP A 183 2.06 -7.13 18.33
N LEU A 184 2.92 -7.89 18.98
CA LEU A 184 2.67 -9.26 19.36
C LEU A 184 3.25 -9.49 20.76
N SER A 185 2.52 -10.23 21.58
CA SER A 185 3.03 -10.68 22.88
C SER A 185 3.87 -11.94 22.68
N PRO A 186 4.96 -12.14 23.44
CA PRO A 186 5.72 -13.40 23.43
C PRO A 186 4.83 -14.60 23.80
N GLY A 187 5.17 -15.78 23.29
CA GLY A 187 4.48 -17.04 23.57
C GLY A 187 3.66 -17.56 22.39
N LEU A 188 3.75 -18.87 22.13
CA LEU A 188 3.12 -19.50 20.95
C LEU A 188 1.59 -19.33 20.92
N ASP A 189 0.92 -19.33 22.07
CA ASP A 189 -0.53 -19.15 22.15
C ASP A 189 -1.00 -17.78 21.65
N HIS A 190 -0.13 -16.77 21.72
CA HIS A 190 -0.40 -15.45 21.14
C HIS A 190 0.07 -15.34 19.70
N ILE A 191 1.18 -16.00 19.36
CA ILE A 191 1.82 -15.90 18.04
C ILE A 191 1.05 -16.68 16.97
N VAL A 192 0.65 -17.92 17.26
CA VAL A 192 0.05 -18.83 16.26
C VAL A 192 -1.21 -18.24 15.65
N PRO A 193 -2.24 -17.79 16.40
CA PRO A 193 -3.48 -17.28 15.79
C PRO A 193 -3.25 -16.07 14.85
N VAL A 194 -2.30 -15.19 15.20
CA VAL A 194 -1.95 -14.03 14.36
C VAL A 194 -1.24 -14.48 13.09
N MET A 195 -0.34 -15.46 13.19
CA MET A 195 0.39 -15.98 12.03
C MET A 195 -0.47 -16.87 11.13
N GLU A 196 -1.48 -17.57 11.66
CA GLU A 196 -2.47 -18.29 10.84
C GLU A 196 -3.25 -17.31 9.96
N GLN A 197 -3.73 -16.20 10.53
CA GLN A 197 -4.39 -15.15 9.75
C GLN A 197 -3.44 -14.54 8.71
N TYR A 198 -2.19 -14.26 9.11
CA TYR A 198 -1.15 -13.74 8.21
C TYR A 198 -0.95 -14.64 6.99
N VAL A 199 -0.78 -15.96 7.21
CA VAL A 199 -0.58 -16.94 6.14
C VAL A 199 -1.83 -17.04 5.26
N ALA A 200 -3.02 -17.06 5.86
CA ALA A 200 -4.28 -17.11 5.11
C ALA A 200 -4.49 -15.87 4.23
N GLU A 201 -4.14 -14.67 4.69
CA GLU A 201 -4.19 -13.45 3.87
C GLU A 201 -3.11 -13.44 2.78
N HIS A 202 -1.90 -13.89 3.10
CA HIS A 202 -0.81 -14.00 2.13
C HIS A 202 -1.14 -14.96 0.99
N ALA A 203 -1.70 -16.13 1.31
CA ALA A 203 -2.12 -17.13 0.32
C ALA A 203 -3.09 -16.57 -0.72
N LYS A 204 -4.05 -15.74 -0.29
CA LYS A 204 -5.02 -15.09 -1.20
C LYS A 204 -4.32 -14.14 -2.17
N TRP A 205 -3.37 -13.34 -1.68
CA TRP A 205 -2.56 -12.49 -2.55
C TRP A 205 -1.68 -13.30 -3.49
N LYS A 206 -1.04 -14.36 -2.98
CA LYS A 206 -0.11 -15.20 -3.73
C LYS A 206 -0.79 -15.89 -4.92
N ALA A 207 -2.03 -16.34 -4.73
CA ALA A 207 -2.84 -16.99 -5.76
C ALA A 207 -3.10 -16.11 -7.00
N ILE A 208 -3.03 -14.78 -6.88
CA ILE A 208 -3.32 -13.86 -7.99
C ILE A 208 -2.16 -12.93 -8.37
N CYS A 209 -1.04 -12.99 -7.64
CA CYS A 209 0.05 -12.06 -7.88
C CYS A 209 0.79 -12.36 -9.19
N THR A 210 1.26 -11.30 -9.85
CA THR A 210 2.09 -11.39 -11.06
C THR A 210 3.52 -11.85 -10.72
N GLN A 211 4.05 -11.42 -9.58
CA GLN A 211 5.38 -11.78 -9.11
C GLN A 211 5.47 -11.67 -7.59
N VAL A 212 6.09 -12.69 -6.99
CA VAL A 212 6.53 -12.68 -5.58
C VAL A 212 7.93 -12.10 -5.48
N VAL A 213 8.14 -11.20 -4.52
CA VAL A 213 9.42 -10.58 -4.19
C VAL A 213 9.85 -11.03 -2.80
N PRO A 214 10.82 -11.95 -2.69
CA PRO A 214 11.32 -12.40 -1.39
C PRO A 214 12.00 -11.26 -0.64
N PHE A 215 11.60 -11.03 0.60
CA PHE A 215 12.15 -10.01 1.50
C PHE A 215 13.67 -10.19 1.63
N GLU A 216 14.12 -11.43 1.76
CA GLU A 216 15.52 -11.79 1.94
C GLU A 216 16.36 -11.30 0.76
N ALA A 217 15.82 -11.32 -0.47
CA ALA A 217 16.48 -10.81 -1.67
C ALA A 217 16.58 -9.28 -1.73
N ILE A 218 15.68 -8.55 -1.07
CA ILE A 218 15.60 -7.08 -1.08
C ILE A 218 16.05 -6.43 0.22
N SER A 219 16.40 -7.23 1.23
CA SER A 219 16.71 -6.75 2.58
C SER A 219 18.04 -5.99 2.66
N ASN A 220 18.94 -6.22 1.69
CA ASN A 220 20.26 -5.60 1.62
C ASN A 220 20.62 -5.21 0.18
N PRO A 221 21.31 -4.07 -0.02
CA PRO A 221 21.87 -3.70 -1.32
C PRO A 221 22.80 -4.79 -1.84
N SER A 222 22.36 -5.49 -2.88
CA SER A 222 23.03 -6.68 -3.39
C SER A 222 22.71 -6.91 -4.86
N ALA A 223 23.43 -7.85 -5.50
CA ALA A 223 23.09 -8.29 -6.85
C ALA A 223 21.65 -8.86 -6.92
N ALA A 224 21.20 -9.55 -5.87
CA ALA A 224 19.85 -10.08 -5.77
C ALA A 224 18.80 -8.96 -5.74
N GLU A 225 19.04 -7.88 -4.97
CA GLU A 225 18.14 -6.73 -4.96
C GLU A 225 18.02 -6.09 -6.36
N ARG A 226 19.16 -5.91 -7.05
CA ARG A 226 19.19 -5.36 -8.41
C ARG A 226 18.44 -6.24 -9.41
N GLU A 227 18.58 -7.56 -9.28
CA GLU A 227 17.82 -8.50 -10.09
C GLU A 227 16.31 -8.37 -9.85
N GLN A 228 15.88 -8.21 -8.58
CA GLN A 228 14.49 -7.95 -8.25
C GLN A 228 13.99 -6.63 -8.84
N LEU A 229 14.77 -5.55 -8.73
CA LEU A 229 14.43 -4.25 -9.35
C LEU A 229 14.27 -4.37 -10.86
N ALA A 230 15.19 -5.05 -11.53
CA ALA A 230 15.11 -5.28 -12.97
C ALA A 230 13.91 -6.15 -13.36
N ALA A 231 13.59 -7.17 -12.55
CA ALA A 231 12.40 -8.00 -12.75
C ALA A 231 11.10 -7.20 -12.61
N LEU A 232 11.00 -6.34 -11.60
CA LEU A 232 9.88 -5.42 -11.44
C LEU A 232 9.76 -4.48 -12.65
N GLY A 233 10.87 -3.88 -13.08
CA GLY A 233 10.93 -2.99 -14.23
C GLY A 233 10.43 -3.65 -15.53
N ARG A 234 10.88 -4.88 -15.82
CA ARG A 234 10.41 -5.65 -17.00
C ARG A 234 8.90 -5.87 -17.05
N ARG A 235 8.21 -5.81 -15.90
CA ARG A 235 6.75 -6.01 -15.81
C ARG A 235 5.94 -4.73 -15.97
N ILE A 236 6.53 -3.57 -15.69
CA ILE A 236 5.80 -2.29 -15.64
C ILE A 236 6.30 -1.23 -16.61
N LEU A 237 7.47 -1.44 -17.21
CA LEU A 237 8.03 -0.49 -18.16
C LEU A 237 7.68 -0.91 -19.60
N PRO A 238 7.48 0.07 -20.50
CA PRO A 238 7.40 -0.20 -21.93
C PRO A 238 8.65 -0.93 -22.44
N GLU A 239 8.48 -1.70 -23.50
CA GLU A 239 9.62 -2.35 -24.17
C GLU A 239 10.66 -1.31 -24.60
N GLY A 240 11.94 -1.60 -24.33
CA GLY A 240 13.06 -0.69 -24.64
C GLY A 240 13.26 0.47 -23.66
N ALA A 241 12.42 0.63 -22.64
CA ALA A 241 12.67 1.62 -21.60
C ALA A 241 13.97 1.30 -20.83
N VAL A 242 14.81 2.32 -20.68
CA VAL A 242 16.09 2.21 -19.96
C VAL A 242 15.94 2.88 -18.60
N VAL A 243 16.15 2.10 -17.54
CA VAL A 243 16.16 2.57 -16.14
C VAL A 243 17.46 2.15 -15.49
N ASP A 244 18.10 3.11 -14.80
CA ASP A 244 19.29 2.86 -13.99
C ASP A 244 18.87 2.27 -12.64
N TYR A 245 18.88 0.93 -12.55
CA TYR A 245 18.47 0.22 -11.33
C TYR A 245 19.44 0.41 -10.15
N ASP A 246 20.70 0.78 -10.40
CA ASP A 246 21.65 1.14 -9.33
C ASP A 246 21.25 2.46 -8.70
N ALA A 247 20.89 3.46 -9.52
CA ALA A 247 20.35 4.72 -9.03
C ALA A 247 19.01 4.53 -8.29
N ILE A 248 18.15 3.59 -8.72
CA ILE A 248 16.92 3.27 -8.00
C ILE A 248 17.23 2.63 -6.63
N SER A 249 18.10 1.62 -6.57
CA SER A 249 18.52 0.99 -5.31
C SER A 249 19.09 2.04 -4.34
N GLY A 250 19.98 2.91 -4.83
CA GLY A 250 20.53 4.02 -4.06
C GLY A 250 19.45 4.97 -3.52
N GLN A 251 18.46 5.32 -4.32
CA GLN A 251 17.34 6.17 -3.90
C GLN A 251 16.46 5.49 -2.86
N VAL A 252 16.11 4.21 -3.02
CA VAL A 252 15.33 3.46 -2.03
C VAL A 252 16.08 3.40 -0.70
N ALA A 253 17.39 3.11 -0.74
CA ALA A 253 18.25 3.06 0.43
C ALA A 253 18.46 4.43 1.11
N ALA A 254 18.32 5.53 0.36
CA ALA A 254 18.48 6.90 0.84
C ALA A 254 17.17 7.55 1.30
N LEU A 255 16.03 6.87 1.23
CA LEU A 255 14.76 7.42 1.70
C LEU A 255 14.86 7.83 3.18
N PRO A 256 14.46 9.05 3.53
CA PRO A 256 14.55 9.53 4.90
C PRO A 256 13.63 8.71 5.79
N VAL A 257 14.18 8.17 6.87
CA VAL A 257 13.38 7.49 7.88
C VAL A 257 12.82 8.55 8.82
N PRO A 258 11.50 8.68 8.92
CA PRO A 258 10.93 9.71 9.77
C PRO A 258 11.06 9.30 11.24
N THR A 259 11.19 10.29 12.13
CA THR A 259 11.42 10.08 13.56
C THR A 259 10.13 10.06 14.39
N HIS A 260 9.11 10.84 13.99
CA HIS A 260 7.92 11.07 14.81
C HIS A 260 6.61 10.63 14.16
N HIS A 261 6.48 10.80 12.86
CA HIS A 261 5.25 10.50 12.11
C HIS A 261 5.59 9.69 10.86
N MET A 262 4.58 9.13 10.19
CA MET A 262 4.80 8.48 8.90
C MET A 262 5.17 9.52 7.84
N ASP A 263 6.16 9.23 6.99
CA ASP A 263 6.38 10.00 5.77
C ASP A 263 5.27 9.66 4.77
N VAL A 264 4.45 10.64 4.42
CA VAL A 264 3.21 10.41 3.67
C VAL A 264 3.42 10.01 2.22
N VAL A 265 4.61 10.26 1.66
CA VAL A 265 4.97 9.91 0.28
C VAL A 265 5.53 8.49 0.21
N SER A 266 6.59 8.21 0.97
CA SER A 266 7.24 6.90 1.00
C SER A 266 6.49 5.87 1.85
N LYS A 267 5.54 6.32 2.68
CA LYS A 267 4.81 5.49 3.65
C LYS A 267 5.75 4.80 4.64
N LEU A 268 6.93 5.37 4.86
CA LEU A 268 7.87 4.92 5.89
C LEU A 268 7.38 5.36 7.25
N TRP A 269 7.45 4.45 8.22
CA TRP A 269 7.17 4.71 9.62
C TRP A 269 8.46 4.67 10.44
N PRO A 270 8.53 5.36 11.58
CA PRO A 270 9.70 5.26 12.48
C PRO A 270 10.04 3.80 12.84
N ALA A 271 9.01 2.95 12.99
CA ALA A 271 9.15 1.52 13.32
C ALA A 271 9.54 0.61 12.14
N HIS A 272 9.76 1.14 10.93
CA HIS A 272 10.23 0.35 9.78
C HIS A 272 11.74 0.05 9.83
N LEU A 273 12.47 0.63 10.79
CA LEU A 273 13.88 0.32 11.03
C LEU A 273 14.04 -1.14 11.48
N SER A 274 14.63 -1.98 10.63
CA SER A 274 15.21 -3.26 11.04
C SER A 274 16.72 -3.22 11.21
N SER A 275 17.43 -2.20 10.71
CA SER A 275 18.89 -2.29 10.56
C SER A 275 19.72 -1.01 10.78
N ARG A 276 19.14 0.19 11.00
CA ARG A 276 19.91 1.46 10.96
C ARG A 276 19.98 2.30 12.24
N GLY A 277 19.82 1.69 13.42
CA GLY A 277 20.12 2.40 14.67
C GLY A 277 19.92 1.52 15.90
N PRO A 278 20.53 1.89 17.05
CA PRO A 278 20.21 1.30 18.33
C PRO A 278 18.73 1.57 18.59
N LEU A 279 17.91 0.53 18.54
CA LEU A 279 16.55 0.62 19.04
C LEU A 279 16.69 0.92 20.54
N THR A 280 16.20 2.08 20.96
CA THR A 280 16.22 2.49 22.38
C THR A 280 15.31 1.63 23.25
N ARG A 281 14.61 0.66 22.67
CA ARG A 281 13.84 -0.35 23.38
C ARG A 281 14.54 -1.69 23.23
N GLU A 282 14.87 -2.29 24.37
CA GLU A 282 15.24 -3.70 24.38
C GLU A 282 14.13 -4.51 23.69
N PRO A 283 14.48 -5.44 22.80
CA PRO A 283 13.49 -6.26 22.11
C PRO A 283 12.63 -6.97 23.16
N VAL A 284 11.32 -6.77 23.08
CA VAL A 284 10.34 -7.42 23.95
C VAL A 284 10.24 -8.88 23.53
N GLY A 285 11.10 -9.71 24.12
CA GLY A 285 11.17 -11.15 23.88
C GLY A 285 11.87 -11.55 22.58
N LYS A 286 12.42 -12.77 22.59
CA LYS A 286 12.87 -13.50 21.41
C LYS A 286 12.24 -14.89 21.50
N LEU A 287 11.80 -15.42 20.35
CA LEU A 287 11.52 -16.85 20.26
C LEU A 287 12.84 -17.59 20.48
N SER A 288 12.80 -18.62 21.32
CA SER A 288 13.83 -19.65 21.34
C SER A 288 13.88 -20.38 19.99
N GLU A 289 14.98 -21.06 19.71
CA GLU A 289 15.11 -21.88 18.50
C GLU A 289 14.04 -22.99 18.46
N ALA A 290 13.76 -23.61 19.62
CA ALA A 290 12.72 -24.62 19.76
C ALA A 290 11.33 -24.07 19.42
N GLU A 291 10.94 -22.91 19.95
CA GLU A 291 9.66 -22.27 19.61
C GLU A 291 9.58 -21.87 18.14
N ALA A 292 10.70 -21.45 17.53
CA ALA A 292 10.74 -21.12 16.10
C ALA A 292 10.52 -22.36 15.22
N VAL A 293 11.09 -23.51 15.59
CA VAL A 293 10.86 -24.80 14.93
C VAL A 293 9.40 -25.24 15.12
N GLU A 294 8.88 -25.18 16.34
CA GLU A 294 7.50 -25.56 16.64
C GLU A 294 6.49 -24.69 15.90
N LEU A 295 6.72 -23.37 15.84
CA LEU A 295 5.90 -22.45 15.05
C LEU A 295 5.85 -22.86 13.58
N LYS A 296 7.01 -23.19 12.98
CA LYS A 296 7.07 -23.66 11.59
C LYS A 296 6.29 -24.95 11.39
N GLN A 297 6.38 -25.90 12.31
CA GLN A 297 5.63 -27.16 12.25
C GLN A 297 4.11 -26.93 12.34
N ARG A 298 3.66 -26.07 13.25
CA ARG A 298 2.23 -25.74 13.40
C ARG A 298 1.66 -25.03 12.17
N LEU A 299 2.44 -24.18 11.52
CA LEU A 299 2.01 -23.43 10.33
C LEU A 299 2.22 -24.18 9.00
N ALA A 300 3.03 -25.25 8.99
CA ALA A 300 3.35 -26.00 7.77
C ALA A 300 2.10 -26.45 6.96
N PRO A 301 1.01 -26.94 7.56
CA PRO A 301 -0.19 -27.32 6.81
C PRO A 301 -0.80 -26.16 6.02
N LEU A 302 -0.71 -24.93 6.54
CA LEU A 302 -1.24 -23.73 5.88
C LEU A 302 -0.30 -23.25 4.76
N LEU A 303 1.01 -23.41 4.94
CA LEU A 303 2.01 -22.99 3.95
C LEU A 303 2.05 -23.91 2.71
N VAL A 304 1.68 -25.19 2.84
CA VAL A 304 1.60 -26.12 1.70
C VAL A 304 0.40 -25.81 0.81
N GLN A 305 -0.66 -25.22 1.38
CA GLN A 305 -1.87 -24.85 0.64
C GLN A 305 -1.75 -23.48 -0.07
N SER A 306 -0.67 -22.73 0.16
CA SER A 306 -0.45 -21.35 -0.30
C SER A 306 0.61 -21.22 -1.39
#